data_AF-X1GUB4-F1
#
_entry.id   AF-X1GUB4-F1
#
_cell.length_a   1.000
_cell.length_b   1.000
_cell.length_c   1.000
_cell.angle_alpha   90.00
_cell.angle_beta   90.00
_cell.angle_gamma   90.00
#
_symmetry.space_group_name_H-M   'P 1'
#
loop_
_entity.id
_entity.type
_entity.pdbx_description
1 polymer ?
#
loop_
_entity_poly.entity_id
_entity_poly.type
_entity_poly.pdbx_seq_one_letter_code
_entity_poly.pdbx_strand_id
1 'polypeptide(L)' 'MLRDMARKFAEQEMAPTLQEYERKRQINYDVIKKMAELGLLAVHLPQEYGGGGARLCFGGYYLGAA' A
#
# COMPACT_ATOMS: atom_id res chain seq x y z
N MET A 1 -6.93 -4.88 11.84
CA MET A 1 -7.36 -5.13 10.45
C MET A 1 -6.38 -4.59 9.41
N LEU A 2 -6.31 -3.28 9.12
CA LEU A 2 -5.40 -2.75 8.08
C LEU A 2 -3.92 -3.10 8.34
N ARG A 3 -3.47 -2.94 9.59
CA ARG A 3 -2.12 -3.28 10.02
C ARG A 3 -1.79 -4.77 9.81
N ASP A 4 -2.74 -5.65 10.12
CA ASP A 4 -2.54 -7.10 10.04
C ASP A 4 -2.51 -7.56 8.57
N MET A 5 -3.33 -6.94 7.72
CA MET A 5 -3.30 -7.15 6.27
C MET A 5 -1.97 -6.72 5.66
N ALA A 6 -1.51 -5.51 6.00
CA ALA A 6 -0.22 -5.00 5.54
C ALA A 6 0.95 -5.89 6.00
N ARG A 7 0.90 -6.38 7.25
CA ARG A 7 1.90 -7.32 7.77
C ARG A 7 1.93 -8.62 6.97
N LYS A 8 0.77 -9.27 6.78
CA LYS A 8 0.67 -10.53 6.03
C LYS A 8 1.18 -10.37 4.60
N PHE A 9 0.82 -9.27 3.93
CA PHE A 9 1.31 -8.97 2.59
C PHE A 9 2.84 -8.82 2.56
N ALA A 10 3.41 -8.07 3.50
CA ALA A 10 4.86 -7.89 3.58
C ALA A 10 5.61 -9.22 3.81
N GLU A 11 5.10 -10.08 4.69
CA GLU A 11 5.71 -11.38 4.99
C GLU A 11 5.61 -12.37 3.83
N GLN A 12 4.47 -12.38 3.10
CA GLN A 12 4.21 -13.38 2.07
C GLN A 12 4.70 -12.99 0.68
N GLU A 13 4.60 -11.71 0.31
CA GLU A 13 4.84 -11.24 -1.05
C GLU A 13 6.13 -10.42 -1.18
N MET A 14 6.43 -9.57 -0.20
CA MET A 14 7.60 -8.67 -0.27
C MET A 14 8.88 -9.36 0.21
N ALA A 15 8.86 -9.94 1.41
CA ALA A 15 10.04 -10.48 2.08
C ALA A 15 10.83 -11.53 1.27
N PRO A 16 10.19 -12.47 0.55
CA PRO A 16 10.92 -13.51 -0.19
C PRO A 16 11.79 -12.97 -1.33
N THR A 17 11.37 -11.89 -2.00
CA THR A 17 12.06 -11.35 -3.18
C THR A 17 12.97 -10.16 -2.83
N LEU A 18 12.87 -9.63 -1.60
CA LEU A 18 13.52 -8.39 -1.19
C LEU A 18 15.04 -8.39 -1.41
N GLN A 19 15.74 -9.43 -0.93
CA GLN A 19 17.20 -9.51 -1.03
C GLN A 19 17.70 -9.53 -2.48
N GLU A 20 16.98 -10.19 -3.38
CA GLU A 20 17.37 -10.29 -4.78
C GLU A 20 17.22 -8.94 -5.49
N TYR A 21 16.07 -8.30 -5.31
CA TYR A 21 15.77 -7.02 -5.94
C TYR A 21 16.62 -5.88 -5.36
N GLU A 22 16.94 -5.93 -4.07
CA GLU A 22 17.87 -5.00 -3.43
C GLU A 22 19.28 -5.12 -4.02
N ARG A 23 19.80 -6.35 -4.17
CA ARG A 23 21.11 -6.61 -4.82
C ARG A 23 21.13 -6.10 -6.26
N LYS A 24 20.04 -6.30 -7.01
CA LYS A 24 19.89 -5.82 -8.39
C LYS A 24 19.66 -4.31 -8.49
N ARG A 25 19.42 -3.61 -7.36
CA ARG A 25 18.97 -2.21 -7.31
C ARG A 25 17.75 -1.95 -8.19
N GLN A 26 16.83 -2.90 -8.20
CA GLN A 26 15.61 -2.86 -8.99
C GLN A 26 14.39 -2.89 -8.10
N ILE A 27 13.29 -2.36 -8.63
CA ILE A 27 11.99 -2.38 -7.98
C ILE A 27 11.21 -3.58 -8.51
N ASN A 28 10.60 -4.34 -7.61
CA ASN A 28 9.68 -5.41 -7.98
C ASN A 28 8.30 -4.81 -8.32
N TYR A 29 8.07 -4.53 -9.60
CA TYR A 29 6.82 -3.95 -10.08
C TYR A 29 5.61 -4.86 -9.89
N ASP A 30 5.79 -6.18 -9.86
CA ASP A 30 4.69 -7.12 -9.62
C ASP A 30 4.17 -6.99 -8.18
N VAL A 31 5.09 -6.85 -7.22
CA VAL A 31 4.74 -6.58 -5.81
C VAL A 31 4.05 -5.23 -5.68
N ILE A 32 4.52 -4.18 -6.37
CA ILE A 32 3.86 -2.87 -6.38
C ILE A 32 2.44 -2.97 -6.93
N LYS A 33 2.24 -3.71 -8.03
CA LYS A 33 0.92 -3.90 -8.62
C LYS A 33 -0.05 -4.60 -7.66
N LYS A 34 0.38 -5.69 -7.02
CA LYS A 34 -0.42 -6.37 -5.99
C LYS A 34 -0.74 -5.45 -4.81
N MET A 35 0.23 -4.63 -4.38
CA MET A 35 0.03 -3.65 -3.31
C MET A 35 -1.01 -2.57 -3.69
N ALA A 36 -1.09 -2.20 -4.98
CA ALA A 36 -2.08 -1.26 -5.49
C ALA A 36 -3.48 -1.86 -5.48
N GLU A 37 -3.62 -3.11 -5.94
CA GLU A 37 -4.89 -3.84 -5.96
C GLU A 37 -5.48 -4.04 -4.55
N LEU A 38 -4.62 -4.16 -3.54
CA LEU A 38 -5.02 -4.24 -2.13
C LEU A 38 -5.33 -2.87 -1.49
N GLY A 39 -5.20 -1.77 -2.24
CA GLY A 39 -5.41 -0.41 -1.73
C GLY A 39 -4.33 0.06 -0.74
N LEU A 40 -3.21 -0.65 -0.64
CA LEU A 40 -2.12 -0.39 0.31
C LEU A 40 -1.14 0.70 -0.16
N LEU A 41 -1.14 1.05 -1.45
CA LEU A 41 -0.36 2.16 -2.01
C LEU A 41 -1.00 3.53 -1.77
N ALA A 42 -2.31 3.59 -1.95
CA ALA A 42 -3.08 4.83 -1.96
C ALA A 42 -4.15 4.78 -0.85
N VAL A 43 -3.72 4.41 0.37
CA VAL A 43 -4.61 4.10 1.50
C VAL A 43 -5.61 5.22 1.81
N HIS A 44 -5.23 6.48 1.57
CA HIS A 44 -6.06 7.66 1.85
C HIS A 44 -6.91 8.15 0.70
N LEU A 45 -6.65 7.71 -0.53
CA LEU A 45 -7.45 8.14 -1.67
C LEU A 45 -8.84 7.51 -1.59
N PRO A 46 -9.89 8.24 -2.01
CA PRO A 46 -11.22 7.68 -2.20
C PRO A 46 -11.21 6.44 -3.12
N GLN A 47 -12.15 5.53 -2.88
CA GLN A 47 -12.29 4.31 -3.69
C GLN A 47 -12.64 4.61 -5.16
N GLU A 48 -13.33 5.72 -5.44
CA GLU A 48 -13.63 6.20 -6.79
C GLU A 48 -12.38 6.46 -7.64
N TYR A 49 -11.23 6.69 -7.00
CA TYR A 49 -9.92 6.85 -7.65
C TYR A 49 -9.02 5.60 -7.51
N GLY A 50 -9.57 4.47 -7.04
CA GLY A 50 -8.81 3.23 -6.80
C GLY A 50 -7.97 3.23 -5.52
N GLY A 51 -8.27 4.13 -4.57
CA GLY A 51 -7.60 4.18 -3.27
C GLY A 51 -8.22 3.27 -2.20
N GLY A 52 -7.52 3.15 -1.07
CA GLY A 52 -7.94 2.30 0.06
C GLY A 52 -9.08 2.87 0.91
N GLY A 53 -9.47 4.13 0.69
CA GLY A 53 -10.61 4.78 1.38
C GLY A 53 -10.44 4.96 2.89
N ALA A 54 -9.23 4.76 3.44
CA ALA A 54 -8.99 4.87 4.86
C ALA A 54 -8.67 6.32 5.25
N ARG A 55 -9.36 6.82 6.29
CA ARG A 55 -9.09 8.16 6.82
C ARG A 55 -7.76 8.16 7.57
N LEU A 56 -6.71 8.68 6.94
CA LEU A 56 -5.45 8.96 7.64
C LEU A 56 -5.65 10.15 8.60
N CYS A 57 -4.92 10.13 9.71
CA CYS A 57 -4.98 11.18 10.75
C CYS A 57 -4.76 12.60 10.16
N PHE A 58 -3.96 12.71 9.09
CA PHE A 58 -3.70 13.97 8.38
C PHE A 58 -4.76 14.33 7.32
N GLY A 59 -5.56 13.38 6.85
CA GLY A 59 -6.53 13.58 5.76
C GLY A 59 -7.75 14.41 6.15
N GLY A 60 -8.03 14.55 7.46
CA GLY A 60 -9.12 15.38 7.96
C GLY A 60 -8.85 16.90 7.90
N TYR A 61 -7.61 17.33 7.70
CA TYR A 61 -7.26 18.76 7.64
C TYR A 61 -7.27 19.34 6.22
N TYR A 62 -7.15 18.51 5.18
CA TYR A 62 -7.08 18.95 3.78
C TYR A 62 -8.36 18.69 2.98
N LEU A 63 -9.17 17.71 3.37
CA LEU A 63 -10.50 17.48 2.82
C LEU A 63 -11.48 17.91 3.91
N GLY A 64 -11.84 19.19 3.87
CA GLY A 64 -12.78 19.80 4.81
C GLY A 64 -13.99 18.91 5.01
N ALA A 65 -14.24 18.56 6.26
CA ALA A 65 -15.55 18.10 6.68
C ALA A 65 -16.54 19.25 6.42
N ALA A 66 -17.33 19.09 5.36
CA ALA A 66 -18.67 19.62 5.21
C ALA A 66 -19.59 18.40 5.00
#